data_AF-A0A4R8LPN7-F1
#
_entry.id   AF-A0A4R8LPN7-F1
#
_cell.length_a   1.000
_cell.length_b   1.000
_cell.length_c   1.000
_cell.angle_alpha   90.00
_cell.angle_beta   90.00
_cell.angle_gamma   90.00
#
_symmetry.space_group_name_H-M   'P 1'
#
loop_
_entity.id
_entity.type
_entity.pdbx_description
1 polymer ?
#
loop_
_entity_poly.entity_id
_entity_poly.type
_entity_poly.pdbx_seq_one_letter_code
_entity_poly.pdbx_strand_id
1 'polypeptide(L)'
;MEPLLRYYQAFARLPFVARRALLTVLFLAVLVFGVKIQPVSDDLAGLALLIGWIGFAWASGLWVVLLGALVVLKWFLRLRYW
;
A
#
# COMPACT_ATOMS: atom_id res chain seq x y z
N MET A 1 -22.67 4.39 14.19
CA MET A 1 -21.21 4.60 14.11
C MET A 1 -20.39 3.60 14.93
N GLU A 2 -20.91 3.08 16.05
CA GLU A 2 -20.22 2.09 16.90
C GLU A 2 -19.79 0.76 16.24
N PRO A 3 -20.50 0.18 15.25
CA PRO A 3 -20.07 -1.09 14.66
C PRO A 3 -18.72 -0.94 13.93
N LEU A 4 -18.58 0.15 13.19
CA LEU A 4 -17.37 0.46 12.40
C LEU A 4 -16.16 0.70 13.31
N LEU A 5 -16.40 1.32 14.47
CA LEU A 5 -15.37 1.55 15.48
C LEU A 5 -14.87 0.23 16.09
N ARG A 6 -15.76 -0.74 16.35
CA ARG A 6 -15.38 -2.08 16.85
C ARG A 6 -14.53 -2.83 15.83
N TYR A 7 -14.89 -2.79 14.55
CA TYR A 7 -14.09 -3.42 13.49
C TYR A 7 -12.69 -2.79 13.41
N TYR A 8 -12.60 -1.47 13.47
CA TYR A 8 -11.31 -0.77 13.47
C TYR A 8 -10.45 -1.15 14.68
N GLN A 9 -11.04 -1.22 15.87
CA GLN A 9 -10.34 -1.64 17.08
C GLN A 9 -9.89 -3.11 17.01
N ALA A 10 -10.72 -4.02 16.48
CA ALA A 10 -10.36 -5.41 16.28
C ALA A 10 -9.20 -5.55 15.28
N PHE A 11 -9.25 -4.80 14.19
CA PHE A 11 -8.18 -4.75 13.19
C PHE A 11 -6.87 -4.21 13.78
N ALA A 12 -6.94 -3.17 14.59
CA ALA A 12 -5.77 -2.57 15.25
C ALA A 12 -5.08 -3.54 16.24
N ARG A 13 -5.84 -4.46 16.86
CA ARG A 13 -5.32 -5.48 17.78
C ARG A 13 -4.60 -6.64 17.08
N LEU A 14 -4.74 -6.79 15.77
CA LEU A 14 -4.10 -7.87 15.04
C LEU A 14 -2.56 -7.73 15.06
N PRO A 15 -1.81 -8.84 15.03
CA PRO A 15 -0.36 -8.78 14.88
C PRO A 15 0.00 -8.09 13.56
N PHE A 16 1.14 -7.39 13.57
CA PHE A 16 1.59 -6.55 12.46
C PHE A 16 1.57 -7.27 11.10
N VAL A 17 1.99 -8.54 11.09
CA VAL A 17 2.01 -9.39 9.90
C VAL A 17 0.59 -9.65 9.38
N ALA A 18 -0.36 -9.95 10.25
CA ALA A 18 -1.75 -10.22 9.86
C ALA A 18 -2.45 -8.98 9.30
N ARG A 19 -2.21 -7.79 9.88
CA ARG A 19 -2.71 -6.52 9.34
C ARG A 19 -2.22 -6.28 7.92
N ARG A 20 -0.91 -6.48 7.69
CA ARG A 20 -0.30 -6.33 6.36
C ARG A 20 -0.83 -7.36 5.37
N ALA A 21 -0.99 -8.62 5.78
CA ALA A 21 -1.57 -9.67 4.94
C ALA A 21 -3.00 -9.32 4.52
N LEU A 22 -3.85 -8.87 5.45
CA LEU A 22 -5.22 -8.45 5.14
C LEU A 22 -5.27 -7.25 4.20
N LEU A 23 -4.42 -6.24 4.40
CA LEU A 23 -4.32 -5.09 3.49
C LEU A 23 -3.82 -5.51 2.10
N THR A 24 -2.93 -6.50 2.03
CA THR A 24 -2.41 -7.04 0.77
C THR A 24 -3.51 -7.77 0.02
N VAL A 25 -4.27 -8.63 0.70
CA VAL A 25 -5.41 -9.35 0.12
C VAL A 25 -6.48 -8.37 -0.34
N LEU A 26 -6.78 -7.32 0.45
CA LEU A 26 -7.73 -6.28 0.06
C LEU A 26 -7.26 -5.52 -1.19
N PHE A 27 -5.98 -5.16 -1.25
CA PHE A 27 -5.39 -4.52 -2.43
C PHE A 27 -5.49 -5.42 -3.67
N LEU A 28 -5.12 -6.70 -3.56
CA LEU A 28 -5.23 -7.66 -4.66
C LEU A 28 -6.69 -7.85 -5.10
N ALA A 29 -7.64 -7.90 -4.16
CA ALA A 29 -9.06 -7.99 -4.48
C ALA A 29 -9.54 -6.75 -5.25
N VAL A 30 -9.18 -5.54 -4.81
CA VAL A 30 -9.51 -4.29 -5.51
C VAL A 30 -8.88 -4.26 -6.91
N LEU A 31 -7.65 -4.73 -7.04
CA LEU A 31 -6.93 -4.79 -8.31
C LEU A 31 -7.58 -5.80 -9.27
N VAL A 32 -7.94 -6.99 -8.80
CA VAL A 32 -8.66 -7.99 -9.60
C VAL A 32 -10.03 -7.47 -10.02
N PHE A 33 -10.79 -6.86 -9.10
CA PHE A 33 -12.10 -6.26 -9.44
C PHE A 33 -11.94 -5.12 -10.45
N GLY A 34 -11.00 -4.20 -10.23
CA GLY A 34 -10.76 -3.05 -11.11
C GLY A 34 -10.29 -3.44 -12.51
N VAL A 35 -9.50 -4.51 -12.64
CA VAL A 35 -8.97 -4.97 -13.93
C VAL A 35 -9.93 -5.92 -14.66
N LYS A 36 -10.66 -6.78 -13.95
CA LYS A 36 -11.49 -7.84 -14.57
C LYS A 36 -12.95 -7.49 -14.74
N ILE A 37 -13.54 -6.70 -13.85
CA ILE A 37 -15.00 -6.52 -13.79
C ILE A 37 -15.45 -5.28 -14.54
N GLN A 38 -14.57 -4.30 -14.72
CA GLN A 38 -14.87 -3.10 -15.48
C GLN A 38 -13.77 -2.92 -16.55
N PRO A 39 -14.05 -3.23 -17.84
CA PRO A 39 -13.14 -2.93 -18.94
C PRO A 39 -13.23 -1.44 -19.23
N VAL A 40 -12.79 -0.64 -18.26
CA VAL A 40 -12.58 0.79 -18.41
C VAL A 40 -11.15 0.92 -18.91
N SER A 41 -10.93 1.75 -19.93
CA SER A 41 -9.69 1.89 -20.70
C SER A 41 -8.39 1.61 -19.92
N ASP A 42 -7.38 1.06 -20.58
CA ASP A 42 -6.08 0.68 -19.97
C ASP A 42 -5.48 1.78 -19.07
N ASP A 43 -5.70 3.05 -19.41
CA ASP A 43 -5.30 4.22 -18.60
C ASP A 43 -5.94 4.26 -17.21
N LEU A 44 -7.23 3.91 -17.10
CA LEU A 44 -7.97 3.91 -15.84
C LEU A 44 -7.64 2.70 -14.98
N ALA A 45 -7.34 1.55 -15.60
CA ALA A 45 -6.80 0.38 -14.90
C ALA A 45 -5.41 0.68 -14.31
N GLY A 46 -4.54 1.38 -15.06
CA GLY A 46 -3.24 1.84 -14.58
C GLY A 46 -3.35 2.83 -13.41
N LEU A 47 -4.29 3.78 -13.47
CA LEU A 47 -4.58 4.70 -12.37
C LEU A 47 -5.09 3.99 -11.11
N ALA A 48 -6.00 3.03 -11.26
CA ALA A 48 -6.50 2.23 -10.12
C ALA A 48 -5.38 1.42 -9.45
N LEU A 49 -4.48 0.86 -10.25
CA LEU A 49 -3.25 0.19 -9.80
C LEU A 49 -2.34 1.14 -9.00
N LEU A 50 -2.08 2.33 -9.53
CA LEU A 50 -1.27 3.37 -8.90
C LEU A 50 -1.88 3.83 -7.56
N ILE A 51 -3.17 4.14 -7.54
CA ILE A 51 -3.88 4.60 -6.34
C ILE A 51 -3.90 3.48 -5.29
N GLY A 52 -4.20 2.25 -5.69
CA GLY A 52 -4.19 1.10 -4.78
C GLY A 52 -2.79 0.81 -4.24
N TRP A 53 -1.75 0.95 -5.05
CA TRP A 53 -0.36 0.78 -4.62
C TRP A 53 0.06 1.85 -3.61
N ILE A 54 -0.32 3.11 -3.84
CA ILE A 54 -0.10 4.21 -2.89
C ILE A 54 -0.84 3.94 -1.58
N GLY A 55 -2.11 3.54 -1.65
CA GLY A 55 -2.91 3.19 -0.46
C GLY A 55 -2.32 2.01 0.30
N PHE A 56 -1.82 0.99 -0.41
CA PHE A 56 -1.14 -0.15 0.18
C PHE A 56 0.18 0.24 0.84
N ALA A 57 1.02 1.03 0.15
CA ALA A 57 2.28 1.52 0.68
C ALA A 57 2.06 2.35 1.95
N TRP A 58 1.02 3.20 1.96
CA TRP A 58 0.59 4.01 3.10
C TRP A 58 0.13 3.17 4.29
N ALA A 59 -0.82 2.25 4.06
CA ALA A 59 -1.42 1.43 5.10
C ALA A 59 -0.46 0.37 5.68
N SER A 60 0.48 -0.12 4.88
CA SER A 60 1.49 -1.07 5.32
C SER A 60 2.66 -0.41 6.06
N GLY A 61 2.87 0.90 5.96
CA GLY A 61 4.07 1.54 6.51
C GLY A 61 5.31 1.37 5.64
N LEU A 62 5.17 0.88 4.40
CA LEU A 62 6.28 0.71 3.45
C LEU A 62 6.92 2.04 3.04
N TRP A 63 6.24 3.16 3.21
CA TRP A 63 6.82 4.50 3.05
C TRP A 63 8.00 4.74 3.99
N VAL A 64 8.02 4.16 5.20
CA VAL A 64 9.18 4.24 6.10
C VAL A 64 10.38 3.54 5.47
N VAL A 65 10.16 2.37 4.86
CA VAL A 65 11.19 1.61 4.16
C VAL A 65 11.68 2.36 2.93
N LEU A 66 10.78 3.00 2.19
CA LEU A 66 11.08 3.80 1.01
C LEU A 66 11.89 5.05 1.36
N LEU A 67 11.52 5.74 2.44
CA LEU A 67 12.30 6.86 3.00
C LEU A 67 13.68 6.40 3.48
N GLY A 68 13.77 5.25 4.15
CA GLY A 68 15.04 4.64 4.53
C GLY A 68 15.93 4.35 3.32
N ALA A 69 15.36 3.74 2.28
CA ALA A 69 16.06 3.47 1.02
C ALA A 69 16.52 4.76 0.32
N LEU A 70 15.71 5.83 0.33
CA LEU A 70 16.09 7.14 -0.20
C LEU A 70 17.22 7.79 0.60
N VAL A 71 17.24 7.64 1.92
CA VAL A 71 18.35 8.11 2.77
C VAL A 71 19.64 7.35 2.45
N VAL A 72 19.56 6.02 2.32
CA VAL A 72 20.71 5.18 1.92
C VAL A 72 21.20 5.56 0.53
N LEU A 73 20.30 5.76 -0.43
CA LEU A 73 20.62 6.20 -1.78
C LEU A 73 21.30 7.57 -1.78
N LYS A 74 20.77 8.52 -1.01
CA LYS A 74 21.37 9.85 -0.85
C LYS A 74 22.79 9.76 -0.28
N TRP A 75 23.01 8.89 0.70
CA TRP A 75 24.34 8.62 1.26
C TRP A 75 25.30 8.05 0.20
N PHE A 76 24.85 7.04 -0.54
CA PHE A 76 25.62 6.43 -1.64
C PHE A 76 25.97 7.42 -2.73
N LEU A 77 25.03 8.27 -3.14
CA LEU A 77 25.26 9.32 -4.13
C LEU A 77 26.25 10.37 -3.59
N ARG A 78 26.14 10.76 -2.32
CA ARG A 78 27.09 11.71 -1.70
C ARG A 78 28.52 11.19 -1.69
N LEU A 79 28.70 9.89 -1.45
CA LEU A 79 30.00 9.21 -1.46
C LEU A 79 30.60 9.03 -2.87
N ARG A 80 29.78 9.09 -3.92
CA ARG A 80 30.22 8.88 -5.31
C ARG A 80 30.60 10.17 -6.04
N TYR A 81 30.12 11.32 -5.57
CA TYR A 81 30.36 12.63 -6.18
C TYR A 81 31.32 13.52 -5.36
N TRP A 82 32.05 12.94 -4.42
CA TRP A 82 33.20 13.52 -3.69
C TRP A 82 34.38 12.58 -3.84
#